data_AF-A0A957ILD6-F1
#
_entry.id   AF-A0A957ILD6-F1
#
_cell.length_a   1.000
_cell.length_b   1.000
_cell.length_c   1.000
_cell.angle_alpha   90.00
_cell.angle_beta   90.00
_cell.angle_gamma   90.00
#
_symmetry.space_group_name_H-M   'P 1'
#
loop_
_entity.id
_entity.type
_entity.pdbx_description
1 polymer ?
#
loop_
_entity_poly.entity_id
_entity_poly.type
_entity_poly.pdbx_seq_one_letter_code
_entity_poly.pdbx_strand_id
1 'polypeptide(L)'
;MEIELSGKKGERRIEQDWTGREVRQIGLAQEPAAGLNLHLTLDLELQKVATDILGQYLEANRTTARIDEITGEQTFPEIEQAAAVVLNPQTGEVLALVSYPLFDDNRFQIEVPVDYYLGLARNDYTPLVNHAITGTYPPGSTFKIVPGSAALQEGTITANRLLNAPGVIEIANRFAPNDPGRAQTFVCWVYSTPKGSHGAVNMYTGLANSCDIYFSKITGGFD
;
A
#
# COMPACT_ATOMS: atom_id res chain seq x y z
N MET A 1 7.41 14.84 13.79
CA MET A 1 7.61 16.27 14.10
C MET A 1 7.18 16.57 15.53
N GLU A 2 7.49 15.69 16.49
CA GLU A 2 7.03 15.87 17.88
C GLU A 2 7.67 17.10 18.53
N ILE A 3 8.98 17.28 18.27
CA ILE A 3 9.80 18.36 18.84
C ILE A 3 9.30 19.74 18.37
N GLU A 4 8.90 19.86 17.11
CA GLU A 4 8.41 21.10 16.51
C GLU A 4 7.03 21.49 17.07
N LEU A 5 6.18 20.50 17.35
CA LEU A 5 4.80 20.70 17.83
C LEU A 5 4.73 20.88 19.35
N SER A 6 5.63 20.27 20.13
CA SER A 6 5.55 20.26 21.60
C SER A 6 5.84 21.61 22.26
N GLY A 7 6.55 22.50 21.55
CA GLY A 7 7.00 23.77 22.12
C GLY A 7 8.02 23.59 23.25
N LYS A 8 8.17 24.61 24.10
CA LYS A 8 9.04 24.59 25.28
C LYS A 8 8.22 24.80 26.54
N LYS A 9 8.38 23.90 27.51
CA LYS A 9 7.76 24.01 28.83
C LYS A 9 8.28 25.26 29.54
N GLY A 10 7.38 25.99 30.18
CA GLY A 10 7.71 27.06 31.10
C GLY A 10 8.01 26.55 32.51
N GLU A 11 8.55 27.40 33.37
CA GLU A 11 8.81 27.11 34.78
C GLU A 11 8.38 28.30 35.63
N ARG A 12 7.60 28.06 36.69
CA ARG A 12 7.35 29.04 37.75
C ARG A 12 7.62 28.41 39.11
N ARG A 13 8.29 29.16 39.99
CA ARG A 13 8.53 28.76 41.38
C ARG A 13 7.63 29.59 42.28
N ILE A 14 6.92 28.94 43.19
CA ILE A 14 5.96 29.58 44.09
C ILE A 14 6.30 29.23 45.54
N GLU A 15 6.20 30.21 46.42
CA GLU A 15 6.21 30.02 47.87
C GLU A 15 4.80 29.67 48.31
N GLN A 16 4.64 28.57 49.04
CA GLN A 16 3.37 28.17 49.65
C GLN A 16 3.50 28.22 51.17
N ASP A 17 2.42 28.59 51.85
CA ASP A 17 2.35 28.48 53.30
C ASP A 17 2.08 27.04 53.75
N TRP A 18 2.05 26.80 55.06
CA TRP A 18 1.78 25.46 55.63
C TRP A 18 0.36 24.94 55.34
N THR A 19 -0.56 25.80 54.87
CA THR A 19 -1.91 25.43 54.43
C THR A 19 -1.97 25.08 52.94
N GLY A 20 -0.88 25.29 52.19
CA GLY A 20 -0.79 25.06 50.75
C GLY A 20 -1.24 26.25 49.89
N ARG A 21 -1.50 27.43 50.49
CA ARG A 21 -1.91 28.61 49.74
C ARG A 21 -0.70 29.26 49.09
N GLU A 22 -0.82 29.62 47.81
CA GLU A 22 0.21 30.38 47.10
C GLU A 22 0.37 31.77 47.73
N VAL A 23 1.58 32.07 48.22
CA VAL A 23 1.93 33.35 48.86
C VAL A 23 2.50 34.32 47.83
N ARG A 24 3.50 33.87 47.06
CA ARG A 24 4.14 34.67 45.99
C ARG A 24 4.96 33.80 45.05
N GLN A 25 5.28 34.35 43.87
CA GLN A 25 6.26 33.77 42.97
C GLN A 25 7.68 34.11 43.43
N ILE A 26 8.58 33.13 43.34
CA ILE A 26 10.02 33.27 43.60
C ILE A 26 10.76 33.36 42.27
N GLY A 27 11.46 34.47 42.05
CA GLY A 27 12.25 34.70 40.85
C GLY A 27 11.40 35.00 39.60
N LEU A 28 12.09 35.06 38.45
CA LEU A 28 11.45 35.27 37.16
C LEU A 28 10.85 33.96 36.67
N ALA A 29 9.57 33.98 36.31
CA ALA A 29 8.95 32.86 35.62
C ALA A 29 9.54 32.76 34.21
N GLN A 30 9.79 31.52 33.78
CA GLN A 30 10.03 31.23 32.39
C GLN A 30 8.68 30.94 31.74
N GLU A 31 8.24 31.83 30.87
CA GLU A 31 7.00 31.63 30.11
C GLU A 31 7.14 30.43 29.15
N PRO A 32 6.11 29.59 29.01
CA PRO A 32 6.11 28.53 28.01
C PRO A 32 6.13 29.13 26.60
N ALA A 33 6.81 28.47 25.68
CA ALA A 33 6.76 28.79 24.27
C ALA A 33 5.89 27.77 23.54
N ALA A 34 4.87 28.22 22.83
CA ALA A 34 4.05 27.34 22.00
C ALA A 34 4.89 26.67 20.90
N GLY A 35 4.52 25.45 20.53
CA GLY A 35 5.05 24.79 19.35
C GLY A 35 4.58 25.44 18.05
N LEU A 36 5.05 24.91 16.94
CA LEU A 36 4.66 25.34 15.61
C LEU A 36 3.33 24.71 15.19
N ASN A 37 2.65 25.35 14.24
CA ASN A 37 1.51 24.76 13.54
C ASN A 37 2.01 24.02 12.30
N LEU A 38 1.53 22.79 12.10
CA LEU A 38 1.81 22.01 10.91
C LEU A 38 0.62 22.12 9.93
N HIS A 39 0.91 22.55 8.71
CA HIS A 39 -0.05 22.49 7.60
C HIS A 39 0.26 21.26 6.76
N LEU A 40 -0.73 20.39 6.60
CA LEU A 40 -0.62 19.17 5.80
C LEU A 40 -1.10 19.43 4.38
N THR A 41 -0.65 18.58 3.46
CA THR A 41 -1.15 18.52 2.07
C THR A 41 -2.42 17.69 1.94
N LEU A 42 -2.80 16.98 3.00
CA LEU A 42 -4.01 16.15 3.01
C LEU A 42 -5.24 17.01 2.79
N ASP A 43 -6.04 16.61 1.80
CA ASP A 43 -7.35 17.17 1.56
C ASP A 43 -8.38 16.35 2.34
N LEU A 44 -9.16 17.04 3.18
CA LEU A 44 -10.12 16.38 4.07
C LEU A 44 -11.26 15.70 3.31
N GLU A 45 -11.70 16.24 2.18
CA GLU A 45 -12.77 15.66 1.38
C GLU A 45 -12.27 14.39 0.68
N LEU A 46 -11.09 14.45 0.08
CA LEU A 46 -10.45 13.28 -0.55
C LEU A 46 -10.15 12.19 0.48
N GLN A 47 -9.67 12.56 1.67
CA GLN A 47 -9.43 11.60 2.75
C GLN A 47 -10.71 10.87 3.15
N LYS A 48 -11.84 11.59 3.30
CA LYS A 48 -13.14 10.99 3.62
C LYS A 48 -13.62 10.06 2.51
N VAL A 49 -13.62 10.53 1.26
CA VAL A 49 -14.07 9.74 0.11
C VAL A 49 -13.24 8.47 -0.04
N ALA A 50 -11.91 8.57 0.03
CA ALA A 50 -11.02 7.40 -0.06
C ALA A 50 -11.27 6.41 1.10
N THR A 51 -11.49 6.92 2.30
CA THR A 51 -11.81 6.10 3.48
C THR A 51 -13.13 5.36 3.29
N ASP A 52 -14.19 6.07 2.92
CA ASP A 52 -15.52 5.50 2.74
C ASP A 52 -15.55 4.44 1.64
N ILE A 53 -14.87 4.69 0.51
CA ILE A 53 -14.78 3.72 -0.60
C ILE A 53 -14.07 2.44 -0.15
N LEU A 54 -12.95 2.55 0.55
CA LEU A 54 -12.22 1.38 1.05
C LEU A 54 -13.05 0.61 2.09
N GLY A 55 -13.70 1.32 3.02
CA GLY A 55 -14.59 0.73 4.01
C GLY A 55 -15.74 -0.05 3.34
N GLN A 56 -16.43 0.57 2.38
CA GLN A 56 -17.51 -0.09 1.62
C GLN A 56 -17.03 -1.33 0.88
N TYR A 57 -15.84 -1.28 0.28
CA TYR A 57 -15.26 -2.42 -0.42
C TYR A 57 -14.94 -3.58 0.53
N LEU A 58 -14.40 -3.29 1.72
CA LEU A 58 -14.11 -4.30 2.75
C LEU A 58 -15.40 -4.94 3.29
N GLU A 59 -16.43 -4.14 3.59
CA GLU A 59 -17.72 -4.67 4.05
C GLU A 59 -18.41 -5.53 2.98
N ALA A 60 -18.37 -5.10 1.71
CA ALA A 60 -18.89 -5.89 0.59
C ALA A 60 -18.14 -7.22 0.44
N ASN A 61 -16.81 -7.20 0.59
CA ASN A 61 -15.99 -8.42 0.48
C ASN A 61 -16.29 -9.43 1.59
N ARG A 62 -16.52 -8.98 2.83
CA ARG A 62 -16.88 -9.87 3.96
C ARG A 62 -18.12 -10.72 3.69
N THR A 63 -19.05 -10.20 2.89
CA THR A 63 -20.32 -10.88 2.58
C THR A 63 -20.32 -11.58 1.23
N THR A 64 -19.25 -11.47 0.46
CA THR A 64 -19.13 -12.06 -0.88
C THR A 64 -18.49 -13.44 -0.78
N ALA A 65 -19.28 -14.50 -1.01
CA ALA A 65 -18.74 -15.86 -1.09
C ALA A 65 -17.83 -15.99 -2.32
N ARG A 66 -16.61 -16.50 -2.11
CA ARG A 66 -15.71 -16.95 -3.17
C ARG A 66 -15.85 -18.45 -3.33
N ILE A 67 -16.12 -18.86 -4.55
CA ILE A 67 -16.23 -20.27 -4.92
C ILE A 67 -14.91 -20.67 -5.58
N ASP A 68 -14.22 -21.65 -5.01
CA ASP A 68 -13.08 -22.26 -5.65
C ASP A 68 -13.56 -23.00 -6.92
N GLU A 69 -13.05 -22.61 -8.09
CA GLU A 69 -13.48 -23.18 -9.38
C GLU A 69 -13.13 -24.67 -9.54
N ILE A 70 -12.19 -25.19 -8.73
CA ILE A 70 -11.71 -26.57 -8.78
C ILE A 70 -12.43 -27.42 -7.74
N THR A 71 -12.51 -26.96 -6.49
CA THR A 71 -13.10 -27.75 -5.38
C THR A 71 -14.59 -27.48 -5.18
N GLY A 72 -15.11 -26.36 -5.68
CA GLY A 72 -16.48 -25.89 -5.42
C GLY A 72 -16.70 -25.37 -4.00
N GLU A 73 -15.65 -25.29 -3.19
CA GLU A 73 -15.72 -24.83 -1.81
C GLU A 73 -16.06 -23.33 -1.75
N GLN A 74 -17.00 -22.96 -0.87
CA GLN A 74 -17.34 -21.58 -0.62
C GLN A 74 -16.55 -21.08 0.57
N THR A 75 -15.73 -20.05 0.35
CA THR A 75 -14.98 -19.35 1.39
C THR A 75 -15.42 -17.89 1.42
N PHE A 76 -15.52 -17.33 2.62
CA PHE A 76 -15.71 -15.90 2.79
C PHE A 76 -14.33 -15.29 3.04
N PRO A 77 -13.82 -14.43 2.15
CA PRO A 77 -12.52 -13.83 2.35
C PRO A 77 -12.55 -12.89 3.55
N GLU A 78 -11.78 -13.21 4.59
CA GLU A 78 -11.54 -12.32 5.74
C GLU A 78 -10.47 -11.27 5.41
N ILE A 79 -10.63 -10.55 4.31
CA ILE A 79 -9.70 -9.46 3.97
C ILE A 79 -10.13 -8.24 4.76
N GLU A 80 -9.37 -7.90 5.79
CA GLU A 80 -9.60 -6.68 6.59
C GLU A 80 -8.52 -5.61 6.40
N GLN A 81 -7.51 -5.89 5.58
CA GLN A 81 -6.43 -4.97 5.26
C GLN A 81 -6.60 -4.37 3.87
N ALA A 82 -6.55 -3.05 3.80
CA ALA A 82 -6.50 -2.31 2.54
C ALA A 82 -5.79 -0.98 2.77
N ALA A 83 -5.17 -0.45 1.72
CA ALA A 83 -4.54 0.85 1.77
C ALA A 83 -4.78 1.61 0.47
N ALA A 84 -4.84 2.93 0.58
CA ALA A 84 -4.97 3.81 -0.57
C ALA A 84 -4.12 5.07 -0.39
N VAL A 85 -3.51 5.51 -1.48
CA VAL A 85 -2.74 6.75 -1.56
C VAL A 85 -3.26 7.56 -2.73
N VAL A 86 -3.59 8.83 -2.48
CA VAL A 86 -3.92 9.81 -3.53
C VAL A 86 -2.84 10.86 -3.54
N LEU A 87 -2.25 11.10 -4.70
CA LEU A 87 -1.09 11.94 -4.88
C LEU A 87 -1.28 12.89 -6.06
N ASN A 88 -0.75 14.10 -5.93
CA ASN A 88 -0.57 15.01 -7.06
C ASN A 88 0.72 14.61 -7.78
N PRO A 89 0.67 14.07 -9.02
CA PRO A 89 1.87 13.60 -9.71
C PRO A 89 2.80 14.74 -10.17
N GLN A 90 2.33 15.99 -10.20
CA GLN A 90 3.14 17.14 -10.62
C GLN A 90 3.94 17.72 -9.45
N THR A 91 3.40 17.69 -8.23
CA THR A 91 4.01 18.30 -7.04
C THR A 91 4.57 17.27 -6.06
N GLY A 92 4.10 16.02 -6.11
CA GLY A 92 4.41 14.98 -5.14
C GLY A 92 3.61 15.08 -3.84
N GLU A 93 2.67 16.01 -3.74
CA GLU A 93 1.84 16.18 -2.54
C GLU A 93 0.94 14.96 -2.32
N VAL A 94 0.87 14.49 -1.08
CA VAL A 94 -0.06 13.43 -0.67
C VAL A 94 -1.37 14.10 -0.25
N LEU A 95 -2.43 13.81 -0.99
CA LEU A 95 -3.76 14.40 -0.79
C LEU A 95 -4.66 13.50 0.07
N ALA A 96 -4.45 12.19 0.02
CA ALA A 96 -5.10 11.25 0.94
C ALA A 96 -4.18 10.05 1.20
N LEU A 97 -4.20 9.55 2.44
CA LEU A 97 -3.46 8.37 2.87
C LEU A 97 -4.33 7.56 3.83
N VAL A 98 -4.83 6.42 3.37
CA VAL A 98 -5.77 5.58 4.11
C VAL A 98 -5.14 4.20 4.34
N SER A 99 -5.28 3.68 5.55
CA SER A 99 -4.84 2.35 5.95
C SER A 99 -5.93 1.70 6.80
N TYR A 100 -6.45 0.58 6.34
CA TYR A 100 -7.41 -0.26 7.05
C TYR A 100 -6.71 -1.49 7.65
N PRO A 101 -7.13 -1.95 8.85
CA PRO A 101 -8.23 -1.41 9.66
C PRO A 101 -7.90 -0.08 10.37
N LEU A 102 -8.91 0.76 10.59
CA LEU A 102 -8.79 2.05 11.28
C LEU A 102 -8.94 1.92 12.80
N PHE A 103 -8.49 2.95 13.52
CA PHE A 103 -8.73 3.14 14.95
C PHE A 103 -9.03 4.63 15.25
N ASP A 104 -9.50 4.92 16.46
CA ASP A 104 -9.88 6.27 16.89
C ASP A 104 -8.74 6.92 17.68
N ASP A 105 -8.05 7.86 17.05
CA ASP A 105 -6.94 8.62 17.64
C ASP A 105 -7.37 9.37 18.91
N ASN A 106 -8.65 9.76 19.04
CA ASN A 106 -9.13 10.48 20.23
C ASN A 106 -9.04 9.63 21.50
N ARG A 107 -9.07 8.29 21.37
CA ARG A 107 -8.91 7.37 22.49
C ARG A 107 -7.46 7.30 23.01
N PHE A 108 -6.51 7.95 22.34
CA PHE A 108 -5.11 8.02 22.76
C PHE A 108 -4.70 9.34 23.41
N GLN A 109 -5.61 10.32 23.58
CA GLN A 109 -5.24 11.69 23.96
C GLN A 109 -4.78 11.88 25.41
N ILE A 110 -5.41 11.21 26.39
CA ILE A 110 -5.14 11.44 27.83
C ILE A 110 -4.68 10.13 28.48
N GLU A 111 -5.59 9.18 28.58
CA GLU A 111 -5.33 7.85 29.12
C GLU A 111 -5.95 6.82 28.16
N VAL A 112 -5.11 5.92 27.67
CA VAL A 112 -5.53 4.90 26.71
C VAL A 112 -6.17 3.75 27.49
N PRO A 113 -7.44 3.39 27.23
CA PRO A 113 -8.04 2.23 27.86
C PRO A 113 -7.25 0.96 27.50
N VAL A 114 -6.83 0.20 28.52
CA VAL A 114 -5.95 -0.96 28.34
C VAL A 114 -6.60 -2.03 27.44
N ASP A 115 -7.89 -2.26 27.62
CA ASP A 115 -8.69 -3.18 26.81
C ASP A 115 -8.73 -2.76 25.33
N TYR A 116 -8.90 -1.46 25.07
CA TYR A 116 -8.86 -0.91 23.72
C TYR A 116 -7.50 -1.09 23.06
N TYR A 117 -6.43 -0.69 23.74
CA TYR A 117 -5.08 -0.85 23.23
C TYR A 117 -4.72 -2.31 22.97
N LEU A 118 -5.01 -3.21 23.92
CA LEU A 118 -4.75 -4.64 23.76
C LEU A 118 -5.59 -5.24 22.62
N GLY A 119 -6.82 -4.77 22.42
CA GLY A 119 -7.66 -5.14 21.28
C GLY A 119 -7.01 -4.78 19.94
N LEU A 120 -6.42 -3.59 19.83
CA LEU A 120 -5.71 -3.17 18.62
C LEU A 120 -4.36 -3.89 18.46
N ALA A 121 -3.60 -4.04 19.54
CA ALA A 121 -2.25 -4.61 19.51
C ALA A 121 -2.24 -6.13 19.27
N ARG A 122 -3.31 -6.84 19.62
CA ARG A 122 -3.46 -8.29 19.41
C ARG A 122 -4.31 -8.63 18.18
N ASN A 123 -4.74 -7.62 17.42
CA ASN A 123 -5.49 -7.85 16.20
C ASN A 123 -4.54 -8.32 15.08
N ASP A 124 -4.86 -9.46 14.48
CA ASP A 124 -4.04 -10.10 13.43
C ASP A 124 -3.88 -9.22 12.18
N TYR A 125 -4.81 -8.29 11.95
CA TYR A 125 -4.76 -7.32 10.85
C TYR A 125 -3.96 -6.05 11.18
N THR A 126 -3.40 -5.94 12.39
CA THR A 126 -2.42 -4.92 12.79
C THR A 126 -2.87 -3.47 12.51
N PRO A 127 -3.98 -2.99 13.10
CA PRO A 127 -4.54 -1.64 12.86
C PRO A 127 -3.60 -0.49 13.26
N LEU A 128 -2.64 -0.73 14.15
CA LEU A 128 -1.64 0.28 14.56
C LEU A 128 -0.53 0.47 13.51
N VAL A 129 -0.51 -0.35 12.46
CA VAL A 129 0.47 -0.27 11.37
C VAL A 129 -0.16 0.45 10.18
N ASN A 130 0.59 1.42 9.63
CA ASN A 130 0.19 2.04 8.37
C ASN A 130 0.65 1.17 7.19
N HIS A 131 -0.30 0.41 6.65
CA HIS A 131 -0.13 -0.53 5.53
C HIS A 131 0.28 0.17 4.23
N ALA A 132 -0.08 1.44 4.05
CA ALA A 132 0.29 2.21 2.86
C ALA A 132 1.79 2.52 2.78
N ILE A 133 2.47 2.61 3.94
CA ILE A 133 3.89 3.00 4.03
C ILE A 133 4.79 1.79 4.30
N THR A 134 4.35 0.91 5.22
CA THR A 134 5.19 -0.17 5.76
C THR A 134 4.83 -1.55 5.24
N GLY A 135 3.67 -1.69 4.57
CA GLY A 135 3.23 -2.95 4.01
C GLY A 135 4.06 -3.34 2.79
N THR A 136 4.60 -4.55 2.80
CA THR A 136 5.29 -5.15 1.65
C THR A 136 4.36 -6.14 0.97
N TYR A 137 3.85 -5.78 -0.21
CA TYR A 137 2.96 -6.62 -0.98
C TYR A 137 3.57 -6.92 -2.35
N PRO A 138 3.32 -8.11 -2.93
CA PRO A 138 3.67 -8.36 -4.31
C PRO A 138 2.97 -7.32 -5.21
N PRO A 139 3.70 -6.50 -5.98
CA PRO A 139 3.09 -5.45 -6.81
C PRO A 139 2.28 -6.04 -7.97
N GLY A 140 2.51 -7.31 -8.30
CA GLY A 140 1.86 -8.00 -9.41
C GLY A 140 2.05 -7.25 -10.72
N SER A 141 0.98 -7.17 -11.51
CA SER A 141 1.03 -6.56 -12.85
C SER A 141 1.30 -5.06 -12.85
N THR A 142 1.13 -4.34 -11.72
CA THR A 142 1.46 -2.92 -11.64
C THR A 142 2.95 -2.66 -11.86
N PHE A 143 3.81 -3.63 -11.54
CA PHE A 143 5.25 -3.53 -11.74
C PHE A 143 5.66 -3.58 -13.21
N LYS A 144 4.84 -4.11 -14.13
CA LYS A 144 5.16 -4.30 -15.56
C LYS A 144 5.59 -3.02 -16.29
N ILE A 145 5.19 -1.86 -15.77
CA ILE A 145 5.63 -0.55 -16.28
C ILE A 145 7.16 -0.41 -16.20
N VAL A 146 7.79 -0.91 -15.14
CA VAL A 146 9.25 -0.81 -14.90
C VAL A 146 10.07 -1.61 -15.91
N PRO A 147 9.91 -2.93 -16.08
CA PRO A 147 10.63 -3.66 -17.12
C PRO A 147 10.22 -3.22 -18.53
N GLY A 148 8.96 -2.80 -18.73
CA GLY A 148 8.50 -2.28 -20.01
C GLY A 148 9.21 -1.00 -20.42
N SER A 149 9.37 -0.03 -19.51
CA SER A 149 10.12 1.20 -19.78
C SER A 149 11.60 0.93 -19.97
N ALA A 150 12.20 0.03 -19.17
CA ALA A 150 13.59 -0.37 -19.33
C ALA A 150 13.85 -0.98 -20.72
N ALA A 151 13.00 -1.89 -21.20
CA ALA A 151 13.14 -2.49 -22.52
C ALA A 151 13.06 -1.46 -23.67
N LEU A 152 12.19 -0.45 -23.54
CA LEU A 152 12.10 0.65 -24.50
C LEU A 152 13.34 1.56 -24.44
N GLN A 153 13.84 1.85 -23.23
CA GLN A 153 15.01 2.70 -23.02
C GLN A 153 16.29 2.05 -23.56
N GLU A 154 16.47 0.76 -23.33
CA GLU A 154 17.59 -0.04 -23.86
C GLU A 154 17.45 -0.30 -25.38
N GLY A 155 16.30 0.02 -25.97
CA GLY A 155 16.04 -0.18 -27.38
C GLY A 155 15.94 -1.65 -27.81
N THR A 156 15.77 -2.57 -26.86
CA THR A 156 15.60 -4.01 -27.15
C THR A 156 14.28 -4.30 -27.87
N ILE A 157 13.29 -3.42 -27.69
CA ILE A 157 11.99 -3.47 -28.34
C ILE A 157 11.52 -2.05 -28.67
N THR A 158 10.71 -1.88 -29.73
CA THR A 158 9.97 -0.63 -29.96
C THR A 158 8.54 -0.76 -29.48
N ALA A 159 7.90 0.35 -29.09
CA ALA A 159 6.53 0.32 -28.56
C ALA A 159 5.50 -0.29 -29.53
N ASN A 160 5.76 -0.23 -30.84
CA ASN A 160 4.90 -0.75 -31.90
C ASN A 160 5.25 -2.17 -32.35
N ARG A 161 6.37 -2.73 -31.91
CA ARG A 161 6.78 -4.09 -32.31
C ARG A 161 5.76 -5.09 -31.78
N LEU A 162 5.15 -5.82 -32.70
CA LEU A 162 4.25 -6.91 -32.38
C LEU A 162 5.07 -8.17 -32.06
N LEU A 163 4.77 -8.77 -30.91
CA LEU A 163 5.26 -10.08 -30.51
C LEU A 163 4.07 -11.02 -30.34
N ASN A 164 4.23 -12.26 -30.79
CA ASN A 164 3.22 -13.27 -30.57
C ASN A 164 3.25 -13.72 -29.09
N ALA A 165 2.09 -13.65 -28.43
CA ALA A 165 1.86 -14.08 -27.06
C ALA A 165 0.90 -15.28 -27.03
N PRO A 166 1.42 -16.52 -27.20
CA PRO A 166 0.64 -17.75 -27.33
C PRO A 166 -0.06 -18.22 -26.04
N GLY A 167 0.03 -17.47 -24.94
CA GLY A 167 -0.58 -17.81 -23.65
C GLY A 167 0.33 -18.64 -22.75
N VAL A 168 1.22 -19.47 -23.30
CA VAL A 168 2.25 -20.21 -22.56
C VAL A 168 3.55 -20.19 -23.34
N ILE A 169 4.68 -20.07 -22.63
CA ILE A 169 6.02 -20.27 -23.19
C ILE A 169 6.81 -21.20 -22.27
N GLU A 170 7.74 -21.95 -22.85
CA GLU A 170 8.69 -22.77 -22.12
C GLU A 170 10.09 -22.22 -22.33
N ILE A 171 10.77 -21.88 -21.22
CA ILE A 171 12.13 -21.38 -21.25
C ILE A 171 13.06 -22.52 -20.84
N ALA A 172 13.96 -22.92 -21.74
CA ALA A 172 14.92 -23.98 -21.48
C ALA A 172 15.84 -23.62 -20.30
N ASN A 173 16.17 -24.62 -19.49
CA ASN A 173 17.06 -24.41 -18.36
C ASN A 173 18.49 -24.16 -18.84
N ARG A 174 19.05 -22.98 -18.53
CA ARG A 174 20.42 -22.62 -18.92
C ARG A 174 21.48 -23.61 -18.43
N PHE A 175 21.29 -24.24 -17.27
CA PHE A 175 22.24 -25.18 -16.66
C PHE A 175 21.96 -26.64 -17.05
N ALA A 176 20.86 -26.91 -17.75
CA ALA A 176 20.50 -28.23 -18.27
C ALA A 176 19.77 -28.11 -19.62
N PRO A 177 20.44 -27.59 -20.67
CA PRO A 177 19.78 -27.23 -21.93
C PRO A 177 19.26 -28.45 -22.72
N ASN A 178 19.79 -29.64 -22.45
CA ASN A 178 19.40 -30.89 -23.10
C ASN A 178 18.41 -31.72 -22.27
N ASP A 179 17.89 -31.17 -21.16
CA ASP A 179 16.89 -31.81 -20.31
C ASP A 179 15.55 -31.04 -20.40
N PRO A 180 14.66 -31.42 -21.33
CA PRO A 180 13.36 -30.78 -21.48
C PRO A 180 12.52 -30.80 -20.20
N GLY A 181 12.74 -31.80 -19.33
CA GLY A 181 12.03 -31.92 -18.05
C GLY A 181 12.39 -30.83 -17.03
N ARG A 182 13.43 -30.02 -17.31
CA ARG A 182 13.85 -28.89 -16.46
C ARG A 182 13.49 -27.52 -17.04
N ALA A 183 12.82 -27.47 -18.18
CA ALA A 183 12.33 -26.21 -18.73
C ALA A 183 11.34 -25.56 -17.77
N GLN A 184 11.37 -24.23 -17.69
CA GLN A 184 10.44 -23.47 -16.88
C GLN A 184 9.28 -22.97 -17.72
N THR A 185 8.07 -23.37 -17.36
CA THR A 185 6.84 -22.92 -18.01
C THR A 185 6.40 -21.57 -17.43
N PHE A 186 6.17 -20.59 -18.30
CA PHE A 186 5.55 -19.32 -17.96
C PHE A 186 4.19 -19.26 -18.63
N VAL A 187 3.16 -18.90 -17.86
CA VAL A 187 1.77 -18.83 -18.34
C VAL A 187 1.23 -17.41 -18.24
N CYS A 188 0.32 -17.07 -19.14
CA CYS A 188 -0.51 -15.88 -19.04
C CYS A 188 -1.75 -16.16 -18.21
N TRP A 189 -2.31 -15.14 -17.57
CA TRP A 189 -3.60 -15.25 -16.90
C TRP A 189 -4.74 -15.74 -17.82
N VAL A 190 -4.66 -15.51 -19.14
CA VAL A 190 -5.66 -16.02 -20.11
C VAL A 190 -5.46 -17.48 -20.52
N TYR A 191 -4.36 -18.12 -20.11
CA TYR A 191 -4.00 -19.48 -20.57
C TYR A 191 -5.08 -20.52 -20.23
N SER A 192 -5.66 -20.44 -19.05
CA SER A 192 -6.74 -21.33 -18.59
C SER A 192 -8.13 -20.91 -19.08
N THR A 193 -8.25 -19.76 -19.74
CA THR A 193 -9.54 -19.25 -20.25
C THR A 193 -9.81 -19.77 -21.66
N PRO A 194 -11.06 -19.77 -22.16
CA PRO A 194 -11.37 -20.12 -23.54
C PRO A 194 -10.61 -19.29 -24.59
N LYS A 195 -10.12 -18.10 -24.23
CA LYS A 195 -9.31 -17.25 -25.11
C LYS A 195 -7.93 -17.87 -25.36
N GLY A 196 -7.35 -18.54 -24.38
CA GLY A 196 -6.06 -19.26 -24.42
C GLY A 196 -4.80 -18.41 -24.63
N SER A 197 -4.88 -17.31 -25.38
CA SER A 197 -3.73 -16.49 -25.76
C SER A 197 -4.11 -15.02 -26.00
N HIS A 198 -3.11 -14.14 -26.03
CA HIS A 198 -3.30 -12.74 -26.43
C HIS A 198 -3.00 -12.48 -27.92
N GLY A 199 -2.45 -13.47 -28.63
CA GLY A 199 -2.05 -13.32 -30.03
C GLY A 199 -0.93 -12.29 -30.20
N ALA A 200 -0.94 -11.57 -31.32
CA ALA A 200 0.04 -10.52 -31.57
C ALA A 200 -0.24 -9.28 -30.71
N VAL A 201 0.69 -8.94 -29.83
CA VAL A 201 0.59 -7.78 -28.93
C VAL A 201 1.84 -6.90 -29.02
N ASN A 202 1.66 -5.59 -28.82
CA ASN A 202 2.74 -4.62 -28.71
C ASN A 202 2.76 -4.04 -27.28
N MET A 203 3.59 -3.03 -26.99
CA MET A 203 3.70 -2.48 -25.64
C MET A 203 2.36 -1.94 -25.12
N TYR A 204 1.61 -1.25 -25.98
CA TYR A 204 0.33 -0.66 -25.63
C TYR A 204 -0.72 -1.73 -25.30
N THR A 205 -0.89 -2.72 -26.19
CA THR A 205 -1.88 -3.80 -25.99
C THR A 205 -1.44 -4.79 -24.91
N GLY A 206 -0.13 -4.99 -24.73
CA GLY A 206 0.46 -5.78 -23.66
C GLY A 206 0.17 -5.19 -22.28
N LEU A 207 0.36 -3.87 -22.10
CA LEU A 207 -0.05 -3.17 -20.87
C LEU A 207 -1.57 -3.21 -20.68
N ALA A 208 -2.35 -2.85 -21.71
CA ALA A 208 -3.80 -2.77 -21.62
C ALA A 208 -4.48 -4.10 -21.26
N ASN A 209 -3.95 -5.23 -21.72
CA ASN A 209 -4.47 -6.57 -21.42
C ASN A 209 -3.69 -7.28 -20.30
N SER A 210 -2.70 -6.61 -19.69
CA SER A 210 -1.82 -7.19 -18.68
C SER A 210 -1.17 -8.52 -19.14
N CYS A 211 -0.72 -8.60 -20.39
CA CYS A 211 -0.24 -9.84 -20.99
C CYS A 211 1.10 -10.30 -20.38
N ASP A 212 1.10 -11.33 -19.52
CA ASP A 212 2.31 -11.83 -18.85
C ASP A 212 3.38 -12.29 -19.84
N ILE A 213 2.98 -13.04 -20.87
CA ILE A 213 3.91 -13.61 -21.86
C ILE A 213 4.66 -12.50 -22.62
N TYR A 214 4.01 -11.39 -22.94
CA TYR A 214 4.68 -10.26 -23.58
C TYR A 214 5.80 -9.72 -22.70
N PHE A 215 5.53 -9.50 -21.41
CA PHE A 215 6.53 -9.01 -20.47
C PHE A 215 7.64 -10.03 -20.20
N SER A 216 7.31 -11.33 -20.11
CA SER A 216 8.30 -12.41 -20.02
C SER A 216 9.24 -12.43 -21.23
N LYS A 217 8.72 -12.21 -22.46
CA LYS A 217 9.53 -12.20 -23.68
C LYS A 217 10.52 -11.03 -23.71
N ILE A 218 10.04 -9.80 -23.51
CA ILE A 218 10.88 -8.60 -23.61
C ILE A 218 11.92 -8.47 -22.50
N THR A 219 11.75 -9.19 -21.39
CA THR A 219 12.70 -9.19 -20.24
C THR A 219 13.60 -10.40 -20.19
N GLY A 220 13.08 -11.58 -20.55
CA GLY A 220 13.78 -12.86 -20.48
C GLY A 220 14.62 -13.19 -21.72
N GLY A 221 14.52 -12.37 -22.78
CA GLY A 221 15.22 -12.62 -24.04
C GLY A 221 14.67 -13.81 -24.81
N PHE A 222 13.35 -14.01 -24.75
CA PHE A 222 12.66 -15.06 -25.50
C PHE A 222 12.08 -14.46 -26.79
N ASP A 223 12.70 -14.81 -27.92
CA ASP A 223 12.54 -14.27 -29.29
C ASP A 223 13.16 -12.88 -29.55
#